data_AF-A0A126NPS7-F1
#
_entry.id   AF-A0A126NPS7-F1
#
_cell.length_a   1.000
_cell.length_b   1.000
_cell.length_c   1.000
_cell.angle_alpha   90.00
_cell.angle_beta   90.00
_cell.angle_gamma   90.00
#
_symmetry.space_group_name_H-M   'P 1'
#
loop_
_entity.id
_entity.type
_entity.pdbx_description
1 polymer ?
#
loop_
_entity_poly.entity_id
_entity_poly.type
_entity_poly.pdbx_seq_one_letter_code
_entity_poly.pdbx_strand_id
1 'polypeptide(L)'
;MSAPVRNTVIGVVLLMLVGLIATWFLSSFEKGSEEITLPPYGEPTYNALYALRETLIRDGSKAESRRQLDLPAMQLQPGDTVLMLDDPRQLTPAQVEGLLDWVQFGGHLLLRVPDADEDLDGNEQGLLERLGVVTTDAAARCQIWQVEGQPSHDEFCSGSRFSLTSKARAEHRWADAGGDDTLAYARLRYGLGRVDVLGSMDFLLNGEGPHDTGLRDIAHRDLTRLLLAPSYGKGTTHLIYAMEMPSLWKTLFQRGWPVWVPLLLALLAWLWMRCQRFGALLPSPREDRRSLLEHVRASGEHLHRYGKSPLLYDAVRQAFLTRLRRRAPVAAALTGDAQAQAIADHLQWPISRVQTALQIPPSQDDVALRERIRLLIQMRNQL
;
A
#
# COMPACT_ATOMS: atom_id res chain seq x y z
N MET A 1 -31.00 -23.41 63.34
CA MET A 1 -30.04 -24.27 62.60
C MET A 1 -28.66 -23.67 62.77
N SER A 2 -27.66 -24.47 63.17
CA SER A 2 -26.27 -24.00 63.21
C SER A 2 -25.78 -23.67 61.80
N ALA A 3 -24.93 -22.64 61.67
CA ALA A 3 -24.35 -22.20 60.39
C ALA A 3 -23.82 -23.35 59.49
N PRO A 4 -23.16 -24.41 60.01
CA PRO A 4 -22.74 -25.54 59.17
C PRO A 4 -23.92 -26.29 58.56
N VAL A 5 -24.98 -26.57 59.32
CA VAL A 5 -26.17 -27.32 58.83
C VAL A 5 -26.92 -26.56 57.74
N ARG A 6 -26.99 -25.23 57.86
CA ARG A 6 -27.57 -24.38 56.80
C ARG A 6 -26.76 -24.48 55.51
N ASN A 7 -25.43 -24.45 55.59
CA ASN A 7 -24.56 -24.51 54.42
C ASN A 7 -24.60 -25.91 53.76
N THR A 8 -24.70 -27.00 54.52
CA THR A 8 -24.88 -28.34 53.96
C THR A 8 -26.23 -28.49 53.26
N VAL A 9 -27.31 -27.96 53.86
CA VAL A 9 -28.64 -27.98 53.23
C VAL A 9 -28.65 -27.19 51.92
N ILE A 10 -28.04 -26.00 51.90
CA ILE A 10 -27.90 -25.21 50.67
C ILE A 10 -27.11 -25.99 49.62
N GLY A 11 -25.99 -26.62 50.00
CA GLY A 11 -25.20 -27.44 49.09
C GLY A 11 -25.97 -28.61 48.48
N VAL A 12 -26.74 -29.34 49.29
CA VAL A 12 -27.56 -30.47 48.83
C VAL A 12 -28.69 -30.01 47.90
N VAL A 13 -29.36 -28.90 48.24
CA VAL A 13 -30.42 -28.33 47.39
C VAL A 13 -29.86 -27.87 46.06
N LEU A 14 -28.70 -27.22 46.06
CA LEU A 14 -28.05 -26.74 44.83
C LEU A 14 -27.60 -27.90 43.94
N LEU A 15 -27.12 -28.99 44.54
CA LEU A 15 -26.72 -30.20 43.82
C LEU A 15 -27.94 -30.94 43.23
N MET A 16 -29.06 -31.00 43.97
CA MET A 16 -30.34 -31.49 43.42
C MET A 16 -30.83 -30.62 42.26
N LEU A 17 -30.74 -29.29 42.39
CA LEU A 17 -31.15 -28.36 41.35
C LEU A 17 -30.34 -28.57 40.08
N VAL A 18 -29.01 -28.69 40.19
CA VAL A 18 -28.11 -28.97 39.06
C VAL A 18 -28.44 -30.33 38.44
N GLY A 19 -28.68 -31.36 39.26
CA GLY A 19 -29.09 -32.69 38.78
C GLY A 19 -30.42 -32.66 38.02
N LEU A 20 -31.40 -31.90 38.52
CA LEU A 20 -32.70 -31.74 37.87
C LEU A 20 -32.57 -31.02 36.53
N ILE A 21 -31.79 -29.93 36.48
CA ILE A 21 -31.52 -29.17 35.25
C ILE A 21 -30.80 -30.04 34.22
N ALA A 22 -29.77 -30.78 34.64
CA ALA A 22 -29.03 -31.68 33.75
C ALA A 22 -29.92 -32.79 33.19
N THR A 23 -30.78 -33.38 34.03
CA THR A 23 -31.72 -34.43 33.59
C THR A 23 -32.74 -33.86 32.60
N TRP A 24 -33.33 -32.70 32.89
CA TRP A 24 -34.26 -32.01 32.00
C TRP A 24 -33.61 -31.65 30.66
N PHE A 25 -32.37 -31.16 30.68
CA PHE A 25 -31.64 -30.81 29.46
C PHE A 25 -31.38 -32.05 28.60
N LEU A 26 -30.90 -33.16 29.20
CA LEU A 26 -30.63 -34.39 28.46
C LEU A 26 -31.90 -35.11 27.97
N SER A 27 -33.04 -34.94 28.65
CA SER A 27 -34.31 -35.52 28.22
C SER A 27 -35.07 -34.68 27.19
N SER A 28 -34.86 -33.36 27.19
CA SER A 28 -35.63 -32.43 26.34
C SER A 28 -34.87 -32.00 25.09
N PHE A 29 -33.54 -32.14 25.05
CA PHE A 29 -32.73 -31.79 23.90
C PHE A 29 -32.19 -33.05 23.21
N GLU A 30 -32.76 -33.35 22.04
CA GLU A 30 -32.20 -34.33 21.13
C GLU A 30 -31.11 -33.69 20.27
N LYS A 31 -30.01 -34.42 20.03
CA LYS A 31 -28.96 -33.95 19.12
C LYS A 31 -29.48 -34.07 17.68
N GLY A 32 -29.98 -32.97 17.13
CA GLY A 32 -30.24 -32.86 15.70
C GLY A 32 -28.94 -32.73 14.92
N SER A 33 -28.76 -33.57 13.90
CA SER A 33 -27.78 -33.31 12.86
C SER A 33 -28.41 -32.37 11.83
N GLU A 34 -27.89 -31.15 11.72
CA GLU A 34 -28.24 -30.23 10.64
C GLU A 34 -27.15 -30.29 9.58
N GLU A 35 -27.52 -30.58 8.33
CA GLU A 35 -26.60 -30.50 7.20
C GLU A 35 -26.38 -29.03 6.85
N ILE A 36 -25.29 -28.46 7.38
CA ILE A 36 -24.84 -27.13 6.98
C ILE A 36 -23.93 -27.24 5.75
N THR A 37 -24.23 -26.47 4.71
CA THR A 37 -23.29 -26.31 3.60
C THR A 37 -22.11 -25.47 4.10
N LEU A 38 -20.96 -26.11 4.28
CA LEU A 38 -19.73 -25.42 4.65
C LEU A 38 -19.24 -24.58 3.47
N PRO A 39 -18.58 -23.43 3.74
CA PRO A 39 -17.96 -22.65 2.68
C PRO A 39 -16.89 -23.49 1.94
N PRO A 40 -16.66 -23.23 0.65
CA PRO A 40 -15.66 -23.94 -0.13
C PRO A 40 -14.27 -23.78 0.48
N TYR A 41 -13.50 -24.87 0.49
CA TYR A 41 -12.12 -24.88 0.96
C TYR A 41 -11.18 -25.45 -0.12
N GLY A 42 -9.97 -24.89 -0.22
CA GLY A 42 -8.94 -25.36 -1.16
C GLY A 42 -9.12 -24.78 -2.57
N GLU A 43 -8.97 -25.64 -3.59
CA GLU A 43 -9.04 -25.23 -5.00
C GLU A 43 -10.34 -24.54 -5.45
N PRO A 44 -11.54 -24.97 -5.01
CA PRO A 44 -12.80 -24.31 -5.40
C PRO A 44 -12.89 -22.85 -4.96
N THR A 45 -12.08 -22.42 -3.99
CA THR A 45 -12.04 -21.03 -3.50
C THR A 45 -11.39 -20.07 -4.51
N TYR A 46 -10.56 -20.58 -5.44
CA TYR A 46 -9.87 -19.75 -6.43
C TYR A 46 -10.05 -20.23 -7.87
N ASN A 47 -10.55 -21.45 -8.09
CA ASN A 47 -10.90 -21.98 -9.41
C ASN A 47 -12.42 -21.98 -9.57
N ALA A 48 -12.94 -20.96 -10.26
CA ALA A 48 -14.39 -20.80 -10.47
C ALA A 48 -15.01 -21.93 -11.31
N LEU A 49 -14.21 -22.67 -12.08
CA LEU A 49 -14.62 -23.79 -12.93
C LEU A 49 -14.29 -25.16 -12.31
N TYR A 50 -14.02 -25.22 -11.01
CA TYR A 50 -13.66 -26.45 -10.32
C TYR A 50 -14.77 -27.52 -10.45
N ALA A 51 -16.02 -27.15 -10.19
CA ALA A 51 -17.17 -28.03 -10.28
C ALA A 51 -17.34 -28.57 -11.70
N LEU A 52 -17.11 -27.74 -12.72
CA LEU A 52 -17.14 -28.16 -14.12
C LEU A 52 -16.06 -29.19 -14.42
N ARG A 53 -14.81 -28.93 -14.00
CA ARG A 53 -13.70 -29.88 -14.17
C ARG A 53 -14.03 -31.24 -13.56
N GLU A 54 -14.43 -31.25 -12.29
CA GLU A 54 -14.73 -32.47 -11.55
C GLU A 54 -15.92 -33.22 -12.17
N THR A 55 -16.92 -32.50 -12.67
CA THR A 55 -18.06 -33.10 -13.38
C THR A 55 -17.61 -33.78 -14.66
N LEU A 56 -16.79 -33.11 -15.48
CA LEU A 56 -16.25 -33.69 -16.72
C LEU A 56 -15.40 -34.93 -16.47
N ILE A 57 -14.55 -34.92 -15.44
CA ILE A 57 -13.72 -36.07 -15.05
C ILE A 57 -14.61 -37.24 -14.61
N ARG A 58 -15.63 -36.98 -13.78
CA ARG A 58 -16.58 -38.02 -13.32
C ARG A 58 -17.43 -38.58 -14.46
N ASP A 59 -17.69 -37.78 -15.48
CA ASP A 59 -18.38 -38.18 -16.70
C ASP A 59 -17.45 -38.95 -17.69
N GLY A 60 -16.19 -39.20 -17.32
CA GLY A 60 -15.22 -39.97 -18.10
C GLY A 60 -14.48 -39.16 -19.18
N SER A 61 -14.64 -37.83 -19.20
CA SER A 61 -13.90 -36.94 -20.10
C SER A 61 -12.58 -36.48 -19.47
N LYS A 62 -11.57 -36.17 -20.29
CA LYS A 62 -10.33 -35.56 -19.79
C LYS A 62 -10.57 -34.06 -19.61
N ALA A 63 -10.28 -33.51 -18.43
CA ALA A 63 -10.39 -32.07 -18.18
C ALA A 63 -9.25 -31.54 -17.31
N GLU A 64 -8.74 -30.36 -17.66
CA GLU A 64 -7.66 -29.68 -16.96
C GLU A 64 -8.01 -28.21 -16.71
N SER A 65 -7.75 -27.70 -15.52
CA SER A 65 -7.89 -26.27 -15.20
C SER A 65 -6.53 -25.59 -15.19
N ARG A 66 -6.44 -24.41 -15.81
CA ARG A 66 -5.23 -23.58 -15.85
C ARG A 66 -5.56 -22.13 -15.56
N ARG A 67 -4.61 -21.42 -14.95
CA ARG A 67 -4.79 -19.99 -14.60
C ARG A 67 -4.66 -19.06 -15.81
N GLN A 68 -3.90 -19.47 -16.82
CA GLN A 68 -3.63 -18.68 -18.02
C GLN A 68 -3.55 -19.62 -19.23
N LEU A 69 -3.83 -19.06 -20.41
CA LEU A 69 -3.67 -19.73 -21.69
C LEU A 69 -2.19 -19.93 -22.03
N ASP A 70 -1.77 -21.20 -22.15
CA ASP A 70 -0.41 -21.60 -22.51
C ASP A 70 -0.48 -22.65 -23.64
N LEU A 71 -0.64 -22.16 -24.88
CA LEU A 71 -0.82 -23.02 -26.06
C LEU A 71 0.32 -24.05 -26.24
N PRO A 72 1.61 -23.69 -26.10
CA PRO A 72 2.70 -24.65 -26.21
C PRO A 72 2.61 -25.79 -25.19
N ALA A 73 2.23 -25.52 -23.94
CA ALA A 73 2.11 -26.55 -22.91
C ALA A 73 0.84 -27.40 -23.05
N MET A 74 -0.19 -26.88 -23.72
CA MET A 74 -1.48 -27.57 -23.89
C MET A 74 -1.45 -28.59 -25.02
N GLN A 75 -0.60 -28.41 -26.05
CA GLN A 75 -0.49 -29.32 -27.20
C GLN A 75 -1.85 -29.68 -27.82
N LEU A 76 -2.66 -28.66 -28.07
CA LEU A 76 -4.05 -28.75 -28.48
C LEU A 76 -4.26 -29.69 -29.69
N GLN A 77 -5.22 -30.61 -29.54
CA GLN A 77 -5.66 -31.56 -30.57
C GLN A 77 -7.01 -31.13 -31.18
N PRO A 78 -7.34 -31.52 -32.42
CA PRO A 78 -8.61 -31.17 -33.06
C PRO A 78 -9.89 -31.55 -32.29
N GLY A 79 -9.84 -32.54 -31.39
CA GLY A 79 -10.99 -32.94 -30.58
C GLY A 79 -11.10 -32.22 -29.23
N ASP A 80 -10.15 -31.34 -28.92
CA ASP A 80 -10.08 -30.66 -27.63
C ASP A 80 -11.09 -29.50 -27.56
N THR A 81 -11.36 -29.07 -26.33
CA THR A 81 -12.19 -27.90 -26.05
C THR A 81 -11.40 -26.92 -25.20
N VAL A 82 -11.40 -25.64 -25.55
CA VAL A 82 -10.83 -24.57 -24.72
C VAL A 82 -11.97 -23.67 -24.30
N LEU A 83 -12.20 -23.57 -22.99
CA LEU A 83 -13.15 -22.64 -22.40
C LEU A 83 -12.37 -21.56 -21.67
N MET A 84 -12.62 -20.30 -22.02
CA MET A 84 -11.93 -19.15 -21.45
C MET A 84 -12.90 -18.17 -20.80
N LEU A 85 -12.71 -17.92 -19.50
CA LEU A 85 -13.43 -16.86 -18.76
C LEU A 85 -12.75 -15.49 -18.89
N ASP A 86 -11.46 -15.50 -19.24
CA ASP A 86 -10.61 -14.32 -19.40
C ASP A 86 -11.07 -13.44 -20.57
N ASP A 87 -10.69 -12.16 -20.52
CA ASP A 87 -11.02 -11.22 -21.60
C ASP A 87 -10.21 -11.57 -22.86
N PRO A 88 -10.87 -11.96 -23.98
CA PRO A 88 -10.18 -12.32 -25.21
C PRO A 88 -9.38 -11.18 -25.84
N ARG A 89 -9.62 -9.91 -25.45
CA ARG A 89 -8.88 -8.74 -25.92
C ARG A 89 -7.47 -8.65 -25.32
N GLN A 90 -7.22 -9.35 -24.20
CA GLN A 90 -5.89 -9.39 -23.57
C GLN A 90 -4.93 -10.40 -24.22
N LEU A 91 -5.41 -11.19 -25.18
CA LEU A 91 -4.59 -12.17 -25.88
C LEU A 91 -3.55 -11.48 -26.78
N THR A 92 -2.35 -12.04 -26.79
CA THR A 92 -1.31 -11.62 -27.74
C THR A 92 -1.66 -12.06 -29.17
N PRO A 93 -1.21 -11.35 -30.22
CA PRO A 93 -1.48 -11.75 -31.60
C PRO A 93 -1.08 -13.20 -31.92
N ALA A 94 0.02 -13.69 -31.34
CA ALA A 94 0.46 -15.07 -31.49
C ALA A 94 -0.50 -16.10 -30.85
N GLN A 95 -1.10 -15.77 -29.71
CA GLN A 95 -2.13 -16.60 -29.08
C GLN A 95 -3.42 -16.62 -29.90
N VAL A 96 -3.81 -15.46 -30.46
CA VAL A 96 -4.98 -15.35 -31.34
C VAL A 96 -4.81 -16.22 -32.59
N GLU A 97 -3.68 -16.10 -33.29
CA GLU A 97 -3.38 -16.96 -34.46
C GLU A 97 -3.35 -18.44 -34.07
N GLY A 98 -2.65 -18.81 -33.00
CA GLY A 98 -2.56 -20.20 -32.57
C GLY A 98 -3.92 -20.82 -32.20
N LEU A 99 -4.81 -20.05 -31.56
CA LEU A 99 -6.17 -20.51 -31.28
C LEU A 99 -6.99 -20.67 -32.56
N LEU A 100 -6.96 -19.69 -33.46
CA LEU A 100 -7.75 -19.74 -34.69
C LEU A 100 -7.26 -20.82 -35.66
N ASP A 101 -5.95 -21.02 -35.78
CA ASP A 101 -5.36 -22.14 -36.52
C ASP A 101 -5.85 -23.48 -35.95
N TRP A 102 -5.82 -23.65 -34.63
CA TRP A 102 -6.30 -24.88 -34.00
C TRP A 102 -7.81 -25.11 -34.20
N VAL A 103 -8.64 -24.08 -34.02
CA VAL A 103 -10.09 -24.16 -34.27
C VAL A 103 -10.35 -24.52 -35.74
N GLN A 104 -9.60 -23.94 -36.69
CA GLN A 104 -9.74 -24.23 -38.10
C GLN A 104 -9.62 -25.74 -38.40
N PHE A 105 -8.81 -26.48 -37.64
CA PHE A 105 -8.60 -27.92 -37.81
C PHE A 105 -9.56 -28.81 -37.02
N GLY A 106 -10.52 -28.26 -36.27
CA GLY A 106 -11.57 -29.03 -35.58
C GLY A 106 -11.79 -28.64 -34.12
N GLY A 107 -10.92 -27.79 -33.56
CA GLY A 107 -11.01 -27.37 -32.16
C GLY A 107 -12.32 -26.69 -31.80
N HIS A 108 -12.68 -26.77 -30.53
CA HIS A 108 -13.88 -26.15 -29.99
C HIS A 108 -13.55 -25.08 -28.95
N LEU A 109 -13.79 -23.82 -29.28
CA LEU A 109 -13.45 -22.68 -28.44
C LEU A 109 -14.72 -22.08 -27.83
N LEU A 110 -14.75 -21.88 -26.52
CA LEU A 110 -15.83 -21.17 -25.81
C LEU A 110 -15.27 -19.88 -25.22
N LEU A 111 -15.87 -18.75 -25.57
CA LEU A 111 -15.43 -17.41 -25.21
C LEU A 111 -16.57 -16.62 -24.58
N ARG A 112 -16.25 -15.85 -23.54
CA ARG A 112 -17.14 -14.82 -23.02
C ARG A 112 -16.81 -13.49 -23.70
N VAL A 113 -17.84 -12.78 -24.13
CA VAL A 113 -17.69 -11.42 -24.65
C VAL A 113 -17.63 -10.46 -23.47
N PRO A 114 -16.64 -9.56 -23.40
CA PRO A 114 -16.60 -8.53 -22.37
C PRO A 114 -17.60 -7.40 -22.68
N ASP A 115 -17.77 -6.47 -21.74
CA ASP A 115 -18.52 -5.23 -22.01
C ASP A 115 -17.79 -4.39 -23.07
N ALA A 116 -18.56 -3.61 -23.83
CA ALA A 116 -17.99 -2.74 -24.86
C ALA A 116 -17.10 -1.67 -24.21
N ASP A 117 -15.97 -1.42 -24.85
CA ASP A 117 -14.94 -0.48 -24.40
C ASP A 117 -14.25 0.12 -25.62
N GLU A 118 -14.41 1.43 -25.82
CA GLU A 118 -13.89 2.14 -27.00
C GLU A 118 -12.35 2.09 -27.13
N ASP A 119 -11.63 1.91 -26.03
CA ASP A 119 -10.16 1.86 -26.03
C ASP A 119 -9.62 0.46 -26.35
N LEU A 120 -10.38 -0.58 -25.97
CA LEU A 120 -9.98 -1.99 -26.15
C LEU A 120 -10.60 -2.65 -27.38
N ASP A 121 -11.73 -2.15 -27.86
CA ASP A 121 -12.45 -2.71 -29.00
C ASP A 121 -11.92 -2.17 -30.35
N GLY A 122 -12.18 -2.92 -31.43
CA GLY A 122 -11.84 -2.50 -32.80
C GLY A 122 -10.41 -2.81 -33.21
N ASN A 123 -9.70 -3.63 -32.44
CA ASN A 123 -8.39 -4.14 -32.84
C ASN A 123 -8.58 -5.22 -33.93
N GLU A 124 -8.27 -4.91 -35.19
CA GLU A 124 -8.44 -5.85 -36.31
C GLU A 124 -7.66 -7.18 -36.15
N GLN A 125 -6.62 -7.21 -35.32
CA GLN A 125 -5.84 -8.42 -35.00
C GLN A 125 -6.39 -9.17 -33.78
N GLY A 126 -7.39 -8.61 -33.10
CA GLY A 126 -8.07 -9.19 -31.95
C GLY A 126 -8.89 -10.42 -32.32
N LEU A 127 -9.11 -11.30 -31.33
CA LEU A 127 -9.84 -12.54 -31.52
C LEU A 127 -11.31 -12.29 -31.91
N LEU A 128 -11.97 -11.30 -31.28
CA LEU A 128 -13.38 -11.00 -31.53
C LEU A 128 -13.60 -10.48 -32.95
N GLU A 129 -12.76 -9.54 -33.40
CA GLU A 129 -12.83 -8.91 -34.71
C GLU A 129 -12.58 -9.92 -35.83
N ARG A 130 -11.61 -10.83 -35.64
CA ARG A 130 -11.34 -11.92 -36.59
C ARG A 130 -12.47 -12.94 -36.68
N LEU A 131 -13.21 -13.15 -35.58
CA LEU A 131 -14.41 -13.97 -35.55
C LEU A 131 -15.65 -13.23 -36.08
N GLY A 132 -15.55 -11.92 -36.29
CA GLY A 132 -16.65 -11.07 -36.72
C GLY A 132 -17.68 -10.81 -35.62
N VAL A 133 -17.26 -10.83 -34.35
CA VAL A 133 -18.05 -10.48 -33.17
C VAL A 133 -17.83 -9.01 -32.85
N VAL A 134 -18.90 -8.26 -32.62
CA VAL A 134 -18.87 -6.84 -32.27
C VAL A 134 -19.55 -6.66 -30.91
N THR A 135 -18.82 -6.11 -29.95
CA THR A 135 -19.32 -5.74 -28.62
C THR A 135 -20.41 -4.67 -28.72
N THR A 136 -21.32 -4.62 -27.76
CA THR A 136 -22.42 -3.64 -27.76
C THR A 136 -22.79 -3.24 -26.34
N ASP A 137 -23.10 -1.96 -26.12
CA ASP A 137 -23.59 -1.41 -24.85
C ASP A 137 -25.07 -1.76 -24.53
N ALA A 138 -25.64 -2.72 -25.26
CA ALA A 138 -27.03 -3.10 -25.09
C ALA A 138 -27.21 -3.80 -23.74
N ALA A 139 -28.22 -3.37 -22.99
CA ALA A 139 -28.54 -3.96 -21.70
C ALA A 139 -28.92 -5.44 -21.85
N ALA A 140 -28.40 -6.27 -20.94
CA ALA A 140 -28.74 -7.68 -20.86
C ALA A 140 -30.24 -7.89 -20.64
N ARG A 141 -30.79 -8.89 -21.32
CA ARG A 141 -32.17 -9.36 -21.15
C ARG A 141 -32.17 -10.85 -20.84
N CYS A 142 -32.86 -11.23 -19.78
CA CYS A 142 -33.02 -12.63 -19.40
C CYS A 142 -33.59 -13.45 -20.55
N GLN A 143 -32.99 -14.62 -20.76
CA GLN A 143 -33.33 -15.58 -21.78
C GLN A 143 -33.93 -16.82 -21.13
N ILE A 144 -35.13 -17.20 -21.57
CA ILE A 144 -35.85 -18.31 -20.96
C ILE A 144 -35.23 -19.64 -21.38
N TRP A 145 -34.71 -20.40 -20.43
CA TRP A 145 -34.25 -21.77 -20.61
C TRP A 145 -35.19 -22.74 -19.90
N GLN A 146 -35.69 -23.73 -20.64
CA GLN A 146 -36.65 -24.69 -20.11
C GLN A 146 -36.17 -26.12 -20.35
N VAL A 147 -36.00 -26.85 -19.25
CA VAL A 147 -35.71 -28.29 -19.25
C VAL A 147 -36.95 -29.04 -18.82
N GLU A 148 -37.24 -30.16 -19.47
CA GLU A 148 -38.40 -30.98 -19.16
C GLU A 148 -38.37 -31.45 -17.69
N GLY A 149 -39.44 -31.17 -16.95
CA GLY A 149 -39.55 -31.54 -15.54
C GLY A 149 -38.83 -30.62 -14.54
N GLN A 150 -38.23 -29.51 -15.00
CA GLN A 150 -37.67 -28.47 -14.16
C GLN A 150 -38.52 -27.19 -14.20
N PRO A 151 -38.44 -26.31 -13.18
CA PRO A 151 -38.99 -24.97 -13.29
C PRO A 151 -38.34 -24.21 -14.46
N SER A 152 -38.98 -23.13 -14.92
CA SER A 152 -38.37 -22.26 -15.94
C SER A 152 -37.17 -21.53 -15.33
N HIS A 153 -36.06 -21.48 -16.07
CA HIS A 153 -34.87 -20.73 -15.69
C HIS A 153 -34.69 -19.52 -16.60
N ASP A 154 -34.09 -18.47 -16.05
CA ASP A 154 -33.72 -17.26 -16.77
C ASP A 154 -32.19 -17.19 -16.85
N GLU A 155 -31.67 -17.34 -18.06
CA GLU A 155 -30.24 -17.36 -18.36
C GLU A 155 -29.81 -16.02 -18.98
N PHE A 156 -28.51 -15.72 -18.95
CA PHE A 156 -27.96 -14.51 -19.55
C PHE A 156 -28.61 -13.20 -19.05
N CYS A 157 -29.20 -13.19 -17.85
CA CYS A 157 -29.78 -11.98 -17.24
C CYS A 157 -28.73 -10.88 -16.97
N SER A 158 -27.50 -11.31 -16.74
CA SER A 158 -26.29 -10.52 -16.58
C SER A 158 -25.38 -10.68 -17.81
N GLY A 159 -24.37 -9.82 -17.90
CA GLY A 159 -23.32 -9.91 -18.91
C GLY A 159 -23.56 -9.05 -20.14
N SER A 160 -22.62 -9.15 -21.08
CA SER A 160 -22.61 -8.29 -22.25
C SER A 160 -23.57 -8.81 -23.34
N ARG A 161 -23.80 -7.94 -24.33
CA ARG A 161 -24.44 -8.31 -25.58
C ARG A 161 -23.52 -8.00 -26.74
N PHE A 162 -23.70 -8.77 -27.80
CA PHE A 162 -22.88 -8.61 -29.00
C PHE A 162 -23.72 -8.80 -30.25
N SER A 163 -23.22 -8.25 -31.34
CA SER A 163 -23.75 -8.47 -32.68
C SER A 163 -22.71 -9.21 -33.52
N LEU A 164 -23.16 -9.74 -34.66
CA LEU A 164 -22.30 -10.46 -35.60
C LEU A 164 -22.22 -9.71 -36.91
N THR A 165 -21.00 -9.56 -37.42
CA THR A 165 -20.77 -9.04 -38.77
C THR A 165 -21.16 -10.08 -39.82
N SER A 166 -21.27 -9.65 -41.08
CA SER A 166 -21.50 -10.55 -42.23
C SER A 166 -20.39 -11.57 -42.46
N LYS A 167 -19.21 -11.41 -41.83
CA LYS A 167 -18.11 -12.38 -41.90
C LYS A 167 -18.39 -13.63 -41.05
N ALA A 168 -19.17 -13.49 -39.98
CA ALA A 168 -19.42 -14.56 -39.02
C ALA A 168 -20.45 -15.58 -39.54
N ARG A 169 -20.07 -16.86 -39.58
CA ARG A 169 -20.96 -17.96 -39.97
C ARG A 169 -21.56 -18.62 -38.75
N ALA A 170 -22.64 -18.04 -38.23
CA ALA A 170 -23.37 -18.59 -37.10
C ALA A 170 -24.27 -19.77 -37.53
N GLU A 171 -24.19 -20.88 -36.80
CA GLU A 171 -25.08 -22.02 -36.94
C GLU A 171 -26.20 -22.03 -35.92
N HIS A 172 -25.93 -21.56 -34.71
CA HIS A 172 -26.93 -21.35 -33.67
C HIS A 172 -26.83 -19.93 -33.17
N ARG A 173 -27.97 -19.32 -32.86
CA ARG A 173 -28.08 -17.97 -32.34
C ARG A 173 -29.16 -17.95 -31.28
N TRP A 174 -28.90 -17.25 -30.20
CA TRP A 174 -29.88 -16.89 -29.20
C TRP A 174 -29.92 -15.37 -29.11
N ALA A 175 -30.91 -14.79 -29.80
CA ALA A 175 -31.09 -13.35 -29.88
C ALA A 175 -31.96 -12.82 -28.75
N ASP A 176 -31.77 -11.54 -28.39
CA ASP A 176 -32.69 -10.87 -27.48
C ASP A 176 -34.06 -10.66 -28.12
N ALA A 177 -35.12 -10.90 -27.33
CA ALA A 177 -36.47 -10.53 -27.70
C ALA A 177 -36.56 -8.99 -27.71
N GLY A 178 -36.45 -8.37 -28.89
CA GLY A 178 -36.39 -6.91 -28.97
C GLY A 178 -36.14 -6.30 -30.35
N GLY A 179 -35.54 -7.03 -31.28
CA GLY A 179 -35.30 -6.54 -32.65
C GLY A 179 -33.99 -5.74 -32.82
N ASP A 180 -33.15 -5.64 -31.79
CA ASP A 180 -31.87 -4.91 -31.82
C ASP A 180 -30.71 -5.71 -32.47
N ASP A 181 -31.00 -6.90 -33.04
CA ASP A 181 -30.02 -7.88 -33.58
C ASP A 181 -28.89 -8.28 -32.61
N THR A 182 -29.09 -8.02 -31.32
CA THR A 182 -28.17 -8.40 -30.24
C THR A 182 -28.36 -9.86 -29.85
N LEU A 183 -27.26 -10.52 -29.54
CA LEU A 183 -27.19 -11.93 -29.18
C LEU A 183 -26.66 -12.09 -27.75
N ALA A 184 -27.28 -13.02 -27.03
CA ALA A 184 -26.77 -13.54 -25.76
C ALA A 184 -25.81 -14.72 -26.00
N TYR A 185 -26.05 -15.49 -27.07
CA TYR A 185 -25.22 -16.64 -27.46
C TYR A 185 -25.19 -16.80 -28.99
N ALA A 186 -24.03 -17.21 -29.51
CA ALA A 186 -23.87 -17.64 -30.88
C ALA A 186 -22.83 -18.75 -31.01
N ARG A 187 -23.16 -19.77 -31.81
CA ARG A 187 -22.22 -20.81 -32.25
C ARG A 187 -21.75 -20.51 -33.65
N LEU A 188 -20.49 -20.15 -33.81
CA LEU A 188 -19.85 -19.85 -35.07
C LEU A 188 -19.13 -21.08 -35.62
N ARG A 189 -19.22 -21.29 -36.93
CA ARG A 189 -18.39 -22.25 -37.67
C ARG A 189 -17.10 -21.55 -38.11
N TYR A 190 -15.96 -22.13 -37.76
CA TYR A 190 -14.65 -21.65 -38.18
C TYR A 190 -13.80 -22.83 -38.66
N GLY A 191 -13.60 -22.94 -39.98
CA GLY A 191 -13.00 -24.13 -40.60
C GLY A 191 -13.82 -25.40 -40.31
N LEU A 192 -13.16 -26.42 -39.76
CA LEU A 192 -13.76 -27.68 -39.30
C LEU A 192 -14.27 -27.59 -37.85
N GLY A 193 -13.78 -26.63 -37.07
CA GLY A 193 -14.13 -26.45 -35.67
C GLY A 193 -15.28 -25.47 -35.43
N ARG A 194 -15.47 -25.15 -34.16
CA ARG A 194 -16.57 -24.30 -33.67
C ARG A 194 -16.10 -23.31 -32.63
N VAL A 195 -16.72 -22.14 -32.63
CA VAL A 195 -16.52 -21.12 -31.60
C VAL A 195 -17.87 -20.76 -31.00
N ASP A 196 -18.05 -21.01 -29.71
CA ASP A 196 -19.20 -20.53 -28.95
C ASP A 196 -18.87 -19.23 -28.27
N VAL A 197 -19.70 -18.22 -28.54
CA VAL A 197 -19.55 -16.86 -28.05
C VAL A 197 -20.74 -16.57 -27.15
N LEU A 198 -20.47 -16.20 -25.91
CA LEU A 198 -21.49 -16.02 -24.86
C LEU A 198 -21.37 -14.64 -24.20
N GLY A 199 -22.50 -14.01 -23.89
CA GLY A 199 -22.54 -12.77 -23.11
C GLY A 199 -22.23 -12.98 -21.62
N SER A 200 -22.60 -14.14 -21.08
CA SER A 200 -22.26 -14.56 -19.71
C SER A 200 -22.02 -16.06 -19.63
N MET A 201 -21.33 -16.49 -18.57
CA MET A 201 -20.99 -17.89 -18.30
C MET A 201 -21.29 -18.27 -16.84
N ASP A 202 -22.16 -17.52 -16.15
CA ASP A 202 -22.38 -17.64 -14.71
C ASP A 202 -22.91 -19.05 -14.33
N PHE A 203 -23.71 -19.65 -15.22
CA PHE A 203 -24.23 -21.02 -15.08
C PHE A 203 -23.14 -22.12 -15.07
N LEU A 204 -21.91 -21.83 -15.54
CA LEU A 204 -20.78 -22.76 -15.54
C LEU A 204 -19.98 -22.76 -14.23
N LEU A 205 -20.20 -21.75 -13.38
CA LEU A 205 -19.39 -21.52 -12.19
C LEU A 205 -19.79 -22.46 -11.04
N ASN A 206 -18.96 -22.52 -9.99
CA ASN A 206 -19.20 -23.37 -8.82
C ASN A 206 -20.51 -23.06 -8.06
N GLY A 207 -21.03 -21.83 -8.19
CA GLY A 207 -22.11 -21.27 -7.38
C GLY A 207 -21.63 -20.74 -6.03
N GLU A 208 -22.06 -19.53 -5.65
CA GLU A 208 -21.63 -18.88 -4.40
C GLU A 208 -22.59 -19.10 -3.22
N GLY A 209 -23.76 -19.71 -3.42
CA GLY A 209 -24.71 -19.91 -2.32
C GLY A 209 -26.03 -20.60 -2.66
N PRO A 210 -27.05 -20.47 -1.80
CA PRO A 210 -28.37 -21.07 -2.03
C PRO A 210 -29.15 -20.44 -3.19
N HIS A 211 -28.89 -19.17 -3.48
CA HIS A 211 -29.55 -18.39 -4.53
C HIS A 211 -28.76 -18.36 -5.85
N ASP A 212 -27.46 -18.62 -5.77
CA ASP A 212 -26.60 -18.82 -6.93
C ASP A 212 -26.06 -20.25 -6.87
N THR A 213 -26.82 -21.14 -7.50
CA THR A 213 -26.55 -22.57 -7.54
C THR A 213 -25.41 -22.92 -8.50
N GLY A 214 -25.07 -22.03 -9.44
CA GLY A 214 -24.11 -22.31 -10.53
C GLY A 214 -24.36 -23.68 -11.18
N LEU A 215 -23.30 -24.41 -11.49
CA LEU A 215 -23.39 -25.74 -12.12
C LEU A 215 -24.12 -26.81 -11.28
N ARG A 216 -24.52 -26.52 -10.04
CA ARG A 216 -25.30 -27.48 -9.23
C ARG A 216 -26.74 -27.61 -9.73
N ASP A 217 -27.23 -26.60 -10.44
CA ASP A 217 -28.57 -26.62 -11.02
C ASP A 217 -28.69 -27.61 -12.19
N ILE A 218 -29.83 -28.29 -12.29
CA ILE A 218 -30.09 -29.25 -13.37
C ILE A 218 -30.18 -28.51 -14.71
N ALA A 219 -30.82 -27.34 -14.74
CA ALA A 219 -30.98 -26.56 -15.96
C ALA A 219 -29.62 -26.04 -16.48
N HIS A 220 -28.77 -25.54 -15.59
CA HIS A 220 -27.40 -25.12 -15.91
C HIS A 220 -26.54 -26.27 -16.43
N ARG A 221 -26.67 -27.48 -15.84
CA ARG A 221 -25.95 -28.67 -16.32
C ARG A 221 -26.37 -29.07 -17.73
N ASP A 222 -27.66 -29.00 -18.03
CA ASP A 222 -28.18 -29.32 -19.36
C ASP A 222 -27.67 -28.33 -20.41
N LEU A 223 -27.75 -27.02 -20.12
CA LEU A 223 -27.19 -25.97 -20.98
C LEU A 223 -25.68 -26.16 -21.19
N THR A 224 -24.94 -26.48 -20.13
CA THR A 224 -23.51 -26.78 -20.19
C THR A 224 -23.22 -27.96 -21.13
N ARG A 225 -24.03 -29.02 -21.06
CA ARG A 225 -23.90 -30.17 -21.97
C ARG A 225 -24.18 -29.79 -23.42
N LEU A 226 -25.17 -28.94 -23.69
CA LEU A 226 -25.45 -28.43 -25.03
C LEU A 226 -24.28 -27.63 -25.61
N LEU A 227 -23.66 -26.79 -24.77
CA LEU A 227 -22.50 -26.01 -25.17
C LEU A 227 -21.31 -26.90 -25.47
N LEU A 228 -20.99 -27.87 -24.60
CA LEU A 228 -19.85 -28.76 -24.80
C LEU A 228 -20.08 -29.88 -25.81
N ALA A 229 -21.33 -30.11 -26.25
CA ALA A 229 -21.73 -31.21 -27.13
C ALA A 229 -20.85 -31.44 -28.40
N PRO A 230 -20.34 -30.41 -29.12
CA PRO A 230 -19.55 -30.62 -30.32
C PRO A 230 -18.31 -31.48 -30.12
N SER A 231 -17.64 -31.33 -28.97
CA SER A 231 -16.37 -31.99 -28.64
C SER A 231 -16.42 -32.81 -27.35
N TYR A 232 -17.61 -32.98 -26.76
CA TYR A 232 -17.79 -33.71 -25.52
C TYR A 232 -17.23 -35.14 -25.60
N GLY A 233 -16.26 -35.45 -24.73
CA GLY A 233 -15.61 -36.77 -24.65
C GLY A 233 -14.68 -37.13 -25.83
N LYS A 234 -14.47 -36.24 -26.81
CA LYS A 234 -13.59 -36.50 -27.97
C LYS A 234 -12.11 -36.19 -27.69
N GLY A 235 -11.86 -35.26 -26.78
CA GLY A 235 -10.53 -34.77 -26.43
C GLY A 235 -10.45 -34.29 -25.00
N THR A 236 -9.48 -33.42 -24.74
CA THR A 236 -9.26 -32.78 -23.44
C THR A 236 -9.99 -31.44 -23.38
N THR A 237 -10.75 -31.21 -22.32
CA THR A 237 -11.35 -29.90 -22.04
C THR A 237 -10.41 -29.08 -21.16
N HIS A 238 -9.86 -28.02 -21.73
CA HIS A 238 -9.01 -27.08 -21.04
C HIS A 238 -9.83 -25.88 -20.55
N LEU A 239 -9.83 -25.68 -19.24
CA LEU A 239 -10.61 -24.67 -18.53
C LEU A 239 -9.68 -23.54 -18.07
N ILE A 240 -9.74 -22.39 -18.73
CA ILE A 240 -8.95 -21.21 -18.43
C ILE A 240 -9.80 -20.26 -17.60
N TYR A 241 -9.60 -20.29 -16.28
CA TYR A 241 -10.51 -19.64 -15.33
C TYR A 241 -10.07 -18.27 -14.84
N ALA A 242 -8.90 -17.77 -15.28
CA ALA A 242 -8.27 -16.50 -14.90
C ALA A 242 -8.42 -16.12 -13.42
N MET A 243 -7.31 -16.13 -12.68
CA MET A 243 -7.34 -15.43 -11.38
C MET A 243 -7.39 -13.93 -11.64
N GLU A 244 -8.58 -13.34 -11.62
CA GLU A 244 -8.72 -11.96 -11.16
C GLU A 244 -8.16 -11.93 -9.73
N MET A 245 -6.85 -11.73 -9.59
CA MET A 245 -6.28 -11.51 -8.27
C MET A 245 -6.81 -10.15 -7.82
N PRO A 246 -7.68 -10.08 -6.80
CA PRO A 246 -8.07 -8.80 -6.25
C PRO A 246 -6.78 -8.06 -5.87
N SER A 247 -6.65 -6.81 -6.30
CA SER A 247 -5.41 -6.06 -6.11
C SER A 247 -4.92 -6.20 -4.67
N LEU A 248 -3.61 -6.36 -4.46
CA LEU A 248 -3.03 -6.54 -3.12
C LEU A 248 -3.57 -5.48 -2.15
N TRP A 249 -3.71 -4.24 -2.61
CA TRP A 249 -4.31 -3.14 -1.87
C TRP A 249 -5.78 -3.39 -1.52
N LYS A 250 -6.64 -3.76 -2.49
CA LYS A 250 -8.06 -4.07 -2.24
C LYS A 250 -8.19 -5.20 -1.22
N THR A 251 -7.39 -6.26 -1.36
CA THR A 251 -7.39 -7.40 -0.43
C THR A 251 -6.91 -6.99 0.97
N LEU A 252 -5.84 -6.20 1.05
CA LEU A 252 -5.25 -5.72 2.30
C LEU A 252 -6.21 -4.80 3.08
N PHE A 253 -6.99 -3.97 2.39
CA PHE A 253 -7.98 -3.10 3.03
C PHE A 253 -9.29 -3.81 3.38
N GLN A 254 -9.79 -4.72 2.53
CA GLN A 254 -11.04 -5.42 2.78
C GLN A 254 -10.90 -6.54 3.83
N ARG A 255 -9.84 -7.34 3.74
CA ARG A 255 -9.64 -8.52 4.62
C ARG A 255 -8.62 -8.29 5.73
N GLY A 256 -7.76 -7.26 5.63
CA GLY A 256 -6.71 -7.00 6.62
C GLY A 256 -7.17 -6.31 7.91
N TRP A 257 -8.45 -5.97 8.04
CA TRP A 257 -8.99 -5.30 9.24
C TRP A 257 -8.66 -5.99 10.58
N PRO A 258 -8.60 -7.34 10.69
CA PRO A 258 -8.26 -8.00 11.96
C PRO A 258 -6.81 -7.75 12.39
N VAL A 259 -5.94 -7.30 11.48
CA VAL A 259 -4.55 -6.94 11.77
C VAL A 259 -4.42 -5.45 12.04
N TRP A 260 -5.05 -4.60 11.21
CA TRP A 260 -4.93 -3.15 11.32
C TRP A 260 -5.59 -2.59 12.59
N VAL A 261 -6.73 -3.14 13.01
CA VAL A 261 -7.43 -2.70 14.23
C VAL A 261 -6.59 -2.89 15.50
N PRO A 262 -6.07 -4.09 15.82
CA PRO A 262 -5.22 -4.25 17.01
C PRO A 262 -3.89 -3.50 16.87
N LEU A 263 -3.32 -3.37 15.67
CA LEU A 263 -2.12 -2.57 15.43
C LEU A 263 -2.37 -1.08 15.75
N LEU A 264 -3.49 -0.52 15.29
CA LEU A 264 -3.89 0.85 15.57
C LEU A 264 -4.14 1.05 17.07
N LEU A 265 -4.83 0.11 17.73
CA LEU A 265 -5.03 0.15 19.18
C LEU A 265 -3.71 0.09 19.95
N ALA A 266 -2.78 -0.76 19.53
CA ALA A 266 -1.44 -0.84 20.13
C ALA A 266 -0.65 0.46 19.92
N LEU A 267 -0.74 1.07 18.74
CA LEU A 267 -0.11 2.36 18.43
C LEU A 267 -0.71 3.48 19.29
N LEU A 268 -2.04 3.54 19.43
CA LEU A 268 -2.71 4.52 20.28
C LEU A 268 -2.36 4.32 21.75
N ALA A 269 -2.32 3.07 22.24
CA ALA A 269 -1.87 2.76 23.59
C ALA A 269 -0.40 3.17 23.80
N TRP A 270 0.47 2.94 22.81
CA TRP A 270 1.86 3.37 22.84
C TRP A 270 2.00 4.89 22.87
N LEU A 271 1.29 5.60 22.00
CA LEU A 271 1.25 7.07 22.00
C LEU A 271 0.69 7.60 23.32
N TRP A 272 -0.36 6.99 23.86
CA TRP A 272 -0.92 7.34 25.17
C TRP A 272 0.11 7.19 26.29
N MET A 273 0.87 6.10 26.31
CA MET A 273 1.98 5.91 27.25
C MET A 273 3.08 6.98 27.08
N ARG A 274 3.37 7.39 25.85
CA ARG A 274 4.39 8.41 25.54
C ARG A 274 3.92 9.85 25.76
N CYS A 275 2.61 10.10 25.69
CA CYS A 275 1.99 11.40 25.93
C CYS A 275 1.88 11.76 27.42
N GLN A 276 2.30 10.88 28.33
CA GLN A 276 2.49 11.26 29.73
C GLN A 276 3.67 12.23 29.84
N ARG A 277 3.33 13.51 29.82
CA ARG A 277 4.25 14.64 29.92
C ARG A 277 5.02 14.59 31.24
N PHE A 278 6.35 14.45 31.15
CA PHE A 278 7.25 14.57 32.30
C PHE A 278 7.21 15.99 32.87
N GLY A 279 6.65 16.11 34.08
CA GLY A 279 7.02 17.10 35.09
C GLY A 279 6.78 18.59 34.77
N ALA A 280 6.83 19.40 35.82
CA ALA A 280 6.91 20.84 35.67
C ALA A 280 8.23 21.19 34.93
N LEU A 281 8.16 22.19 34.04
CA LEU A 281 9.34 22.76 33.41
C LEU A 281 10.29 23.24 34.51
N LEU A 282 11.35 22.49 34.79
CA LEU A 282 12.44 22.96 35.62
C LEU A 282 13.04 24.19 34.90
N PRO A 283 13.15 25.34 35.58
CA PRO A 283 13.78 26.51 34.97
C PRO A 283 15.21 26.13 34.57
N SER A 284 15.60 26.53 33.36
CA SER A 284 16.97 26.33 32.90
C SER A 284 17.93 26.97 33.91
N PRO A 285 19.03 26.28 34.30
CA PRO A 285 20.02 26.87 35.18
C PRO A 285 20.54 28.16 34.53
N ARG A 286 20.65 29.23 35.31
CA ARG A 286 21.19 30.52 34.83
C ARG A 286 22.59 30.28 34.29
N GLU A 287 22.84 30.65 33.04
CA GLU A 287 24.19 30.66 32.47
C GLU A 287 25.10 31.52 33.37
N ASP A 288 26.12 30.86 33.92
CA ASP A 288 27.06 31.47 34.84
C ASP A 288 27.87 32.54 34.08
N ARG A 289 27.97 33.76 34.62
CA ARG A 289 28.62 34.94 33.98
C ARG A 289 30.14 34.79 33.75
N ARG A 290 30.68 33.57 33.87
CA ARG A 290 32.09 33.22 33.73
C ARG A 290 32.59 33.16 32.28
N SER A 291 31.71 32.91 31.29
CA SER A 291 32.17 32.71 29.90
C SER A 291 32.73 33.97 29.21
N LEU A 292 32.30 35.17 29.62
CA LEU A 292 32.82 36.41 29.02
C LEU A 292 34.29 36.68 29.40
N LEU A 293 34.66 36.40 30.65
CA LEU A 293 36.06 36.55 31.08
C LEU A 293 36.96 35.49 30.43
N GLU A 294 36.44 34.28 30.23
CA GLU A 294 37.14 33.23 29.50
C GLU A 294 37.31 33.60 28.02
N HIS A 295 36.29 34.15 27.36
CA HIS A 295 36.41 34.63 25.98
C HIS A 295 37.41 35.78 25.83
N VAL A 296 37.41 36.75 26.75
CA VAL A 296 38.38 37.85 26.74
C VAL A 296 39.80 37.33 26.96
N ARG A 297 39.99 36.40 27.91
CA ARG A 297 41.27 35.76 28.16
C ARG A 297 41.76 34.97 26.95
N ALA A 298 40.90 34.14 26.36
CA ALA A 298 41.22 33.34 25.18
C ALA A 298 41.59 34.22 23.99
N SER A 299 40.86 35.31 23.76
CA SER A 299 41.15 36.27 22.70
C SER A 299 42.49 36.99 22.90
N GLY A 300 42.81 37.37 24.15
CA GLY A 300 44.08 37.99 24.51
C GLY A 300 45.28 37.04 24.33
N GLU A 301 45.17 35.79 24.80
CA GLU A 301 46.20 34.77 24.59
C GLU A 301 46.39 34.44 23.11
N HIS A 302 45.31 34.41 22.32
CA HIS A 302 45.39 34.19 20.88
C HIS A 302 46.20 35.29 20.18
N LEU A 303 45.88 36.57 20.44
CA LEU A 303 46.63 37.69 19.84
C LEU A 303 48.11 37.67 20.22
N HIS A 304 48.44 37.26 21.44
CA HIS A 304 49.82 37.12 21.91
C HIS A 304 50.55 35.98 21.19
N ARG A 305 49.94 34.78 21.11
CA ARG A 305 50.55 33.60 20.44
C ARG A 305 50.86 33.83 18.96
N TYR A 306 50.04 34.61 18.25
CA TYR A 306 50.23 34.91 16.84
C TYR A 306 51.06 36.19 16.57
N GLY A 307 51.81 36.68 17.57
CA GLY A 307 52.74 37.80 17.40
C GLY A 307 52.08 39.17 17.18
N LYS A 308 50.77 39.30 17.45
CA LYS A 308 50.01 40.56 17.30
C LYS A 308 49.99 41.41 18.58
N SER A 309 50.98 41.21 19.45
CA SER A 309 51.19 41.96 20.69
C SER A 309 51.15 43.50 20.56
N PRO A 310 51.63 44.13 19.46
CA PRO A 310 51.50 45.59 19.29
C PRO A 310 50.05 46.10 19.27
N LEU A 311 49.09 45.28 18.82
CA LEU A 311 47.66 45.66 18.83
C LEU A 311 47.11 45.75 20.26
N LEU A 312 47.55 44.86 21.16
CA LEU A 312 47.17 44.89 22.57
C LEU A 312 47.73 46.15 23.25
N TYR A 313 48.97 46.51 22.95
CA TYR A 313 49.58 47.75 23.44
C TYR A 313 48.83 48.99 22.93
N ASP A 314 48.54 49.07 21.62
CA ASP A 314 47.84 50.23 21.07
C ASP A 314 46.42 50.35 21.64
N ALA A 315 45.69 49.25 21.84
CA ALA A 315 44.38 49.28 22.49
C ALA A 315 44.43 49.87 23.91
N VAL A 316 45.43 49.49 24.72
CA VAL A 316 45.62 50.04 26.08
C VAL A 316 46.06 51.51 26.03
N ARG A 317 46.94 51.87 25.09
CA ARG A 317 47.40 53.25 24.88
C ARG A 317 46.23 54.16 24.45
N GLN A 318 45.38 53.73 23.53
CA GLN A 318 44.19 54.47 23.11
C GLN A 318 43.19 54.63 24.26
N ALA A 319 43.01 53.60 25.09
CA ALA A 319 42.17 53.70 26.28
C ALA A 319 42.72 54.71 27.30
N PHE A 320 44.05 54.76 27.49
CA PHE A 320 44.71 55.77 28.30
C PHE A 320 44.53 57.17 27.71
N LEU A 321 44.86 57.39 26.44
CA LEU A 321 44.74 58.69 25.76
C LEU A 321 43.30 59.19 25.77
N THR A 322 42.31 58.31 25.59
CA THR A 322 40.89 58.66 25.66
C THR A 322 40.50 59.16 27.05
N ARG A 323 41.04 58.56 28.11
CA ARG A 323 40.81 59.02 29.49
C ARG A 323 41.59 60.32 29.78
N LEU A 324 42.81 60.44 29.29
CA LEU A 324 43.63 61.65 29.39
C LEU A 324 42.92 62.86 28.77
N ARG A 325 42.34 62.71 27.57
CA ARG A 325 41.55 63.76 26.91
C ARG A 325 40.38 64.27 27.77
N ARG A 326 39.81 63.42 28.62
CA ARG A 326 38.68 63.78 29.49
C ARG A 326 39.11 64.45 30.79
N ARG A 327 40.26 64.06 31.37
CA ARG A 327 40.71 64.54 32.69
C ARG A 327 41.77 65.65 32.63
N ALA A 328 42.63 65.64 31.61
CA ALA A 328 43.69 66.62 31.41
C ALA A 328 43.78 67.01 29.91
N PRO A 329 42.82 67.82 29.40
CA PRO A 329 42.72 68.13 27.97
C PRO A 329 43.93 68.91 27.46
N VAL A 330 44.54 69.77 28.29
CA VAL A 330 45.74 70.55 27.96
C VAL A 330 46.94 69.62 27.71
N ALA A 331 47.15 68.62 28.57
CA ALA A 331 48.20 67.62 28.40
C ALA A 331 47.94 66.72 27.17
N ALA A 332 46.68 66.43 26.85
CA ALA A 332 46.32 65.63 25.68
C ALA A 332 46.50 66.37 24.34
N ALA A 333 46.46 67.70 24.34
CA ALA A 333 46.62 68.53 23.14
C ALA A 333 48.08 68.66 22.68
N LEU A 334 49.04 68.49 23.60
CA LEU A 334 50.47 68.50 23.29
C LEU A 334 50.88 67.20 22.59
N THR A 335 51.98 67.23 21.82
CA THR A 335 52.54 66.06 21.13
C THR A 335 54.03 65.88 21.45
N GLY A 336 54.53 64.65 21.34
CA GLY A 336 55.95 64.34 21.56
C GLY A 336 56.42 64.54 23.01
N ASP A 337 57.63 65.04 23.20
CA ASP A 337 58.23 65.21 24.53
C ASP A 337 57.50 66.23 25.41
N ALA A 338 56.87 67.24 24.81
CA ALA A 338 56.03 68.20 25.54
C ALA A 338 54.80 67.53 26.16
N GLN A 339 54.24 66.51 25.49
CA GLN A 339 53.15 65.70 26.04
C GLN A 339 53.64 64.83 27.21
N ALA A 340 54.82 64.22 27.08
CA ALA A 340 55.40 63.39 28.12
C ALA A 340 55.70 64.21 29.39
N GLN A 341 56.24 65.42 29.25
CA GLN A 341 56.49 66.34 30.37
C GLN A 341 55.18 66.78 31.05
N ALA A 342 54.17 67.19 30.29
CA ALA A 342 52.89 67.61 30.86
C ALA A 342 52.16 66.47 31.60
N ILE A 343 52.28 65.23 31.11
CA ILE A 343 51.75 64.04 31.80
C ILE A 343 52.56 63.74 33.06
N ALA A 344 53.88 63.87 33.01
CA ALA A 344 54.79 63.66 34.14
C ALA A 344 54.51 64.66 35.28
N ASP A 345 54.34 65.94 34.96
CA ASP A 345 54.01 66.99 35.93
C ASP A 345 52.64 66.76 36.56
N HIS A 346 51.65 66.33 35.77
CA HIS A 346 50.31 66.06 36.26
C HIS A 346 50.23 64.82 37.17
N LEU A 347 50.99 63.77 36.87
CA LEU A 347 51.03 62.53 37.66
C LEU A 347 52.11 62.53 38.76
N GLN A 348 52.97 63.56 38.81
CA GLN A 348 54.17 63.62 39.65
C GLN A 348 55.12 62.43 39.46
N TRP A 349 55.29 61.99 38.21
CA TRP A 349 56.17 60.86 37.85
C TRP A 349 57.45 61.36 37.17
N PRO A 350 58.57 60.62 37.26
CA PRO A 350 59.76 60.96 36.50
C PRO A 350 59.50 60.85 34.99
N ILE A 351 59.93 61.84 34.21
CA ILE A 351 59.67 61.90 32.75
C ILE A 351 60.16 60.67 32.00
N SER A 352 61.31 60.11 32.41
CA SER A 352 61.87 58.89 31.80
C SER A 352 60.88 57.72 31.85
N ARG A 353 60.13 57.59 32.95
CA ARG A 353 59.13 56.53 33.15
C ARG A 353 57.90 56.72 32.26
N VAL A 354 57.50 57.97 32.02
CA VAL A 354 56.38 58.32 31.12
C VAL A 354 56.78 58.09 29.66
N GLN A 355 58.01 58.47 29.28
CA GLN A 355 58.54 58.22 27.93
C GLN A 355 58.63 56.71 27.64
N THR A 356 59.14 55.92 28.57
CA THR A 356 59.17 54.45 28.43
C THR A 356 57.77 53.85 28.25
N ALA A 357 56.77 54.38 28.96
CA ALA A 357 55.39 53.91 28.88
C ALA A 357 54.68 54.26 27.57
N LEU A 358 55.07 55.36 26.90
CA LEU A 358 54.45 55.83 25.64
C LEU A 358 55.15 55.30 24.38
N GLN A 359 56.39 54.83 24.49
CA GLN A 359 57.14 54.24 23.38
C GLN A 359 56.66 52.82 23.04
N ILE A 360 56.48 52.55 21.75
CA ILE A 360 56.07 51.23 21.25
C ILE A 360 57.18 50.21 21.53
N PRO A 361 56.87 49.06 22.18
CA PRO A 361 57.85 47.99 22.39
C PRO A 361 58.28 47.35 21.05
N PRO A 362 59.55 46.88 20.95
CA PRO A 362 59.93 45.99 19.86
C PRO A 362 59.10 44.70 19.93
N SER A 363 58.74 44.14 18.76
CA SER A 363 57.71 43.10 18.62
C SER A 363 58.03 41.75 19.27
N GLN A 364 59.27 41.52 19.74
CA GLN A 364 59.75 40.24 20.26
C GLN A 364 60.10 40.26 21.76
N ASP A 365 59.89 41.38 22.47
CA ASP A 365 60.20 41.49 23.90
C ASP A 365 58.94 41.50 24.77
N ASP A 366 58.54 40.31 25.22
CA ASP A 366 57.35 40.10 26.04
C ASP A 366 57.44 40.74 27.43
N VAL A 367 58.65 40.83 28.00
CA VAL A 367 58.87 41.43 29.32
C VAL A 367 58.64 42.93 29.22
N ALA A 368 59.26 43.56 28.23
CA ALA A 368 59.13 44.99 28.02
C ALA A 368 57.70 45.40 27.59
N LEU A 369 56.97 44.53 26.88
CA LEU A 369 55.55 44.74 26.57
C LEU A 369 54.68 44.76 27.84
N ARG A 370 54.82 43.74 28.70
CA ARG A 370 54.04 43.63 29.94
C ARG A 370 54.31 44.81 30.88
N GLU A 371 55.56 45.23 30.98
CA GLU A 371 55.96 46.38 31.78
C GLU A 371 55.30 47.67 31.28
N ARG A 372 55.35 47.95 29.97
CA ARG A 372 54.72 49.13 29.36
C ARG A 372 53.20 49.12 29.51
N ILE A 373 52.53 47.99 29.29
CA ILE A 373 51.08 47.85 29.51
C ILE A 373 50.74 48.12 30.98
N ARG A 374 51.54 47.59 31.92
CA ARG A 374 51.36 47.85 33.35
C ARG A 374 51.49 49.33 33.68
N LEU A 375 52.51 50.01 33.15
CA LEU A 375 52.69 51.45 33.35
C LEU A 375 51.51 52.26 32.79
N LEU A 376 51.04 51.95 31.56
CA LEU A 376 49.88 52.63 30.97
C LEU A 376 48.59 52.43 31.79
N ILE A 377 48.36 51.22 32.32
CA ILE A 377 47.19 50.95 33.17
C ILE A 377 47.30 51.72 34.50
N GLN A 378 48.49 51.78 35.11
CA GLN A 378 48.72 52.54 36.33
C GLN A 378 48.46 54.04 36.10
N MET A 379 49.02 54.62 35.03
CA MET A 379 48.78 56.01 34.64
C MET A 379 47.29 56.27 34.40
N ARG A 380 46.60 55.35 33.70
CA ARG A 380 45.15 55.46 33.44
C ARG A 380 44.29 55.42 34.71
N ASN A 381 44.74 54.73 35.75
CA ASN A 381 44.01 54.62 37.02
C ASN A 381 44.31 55.81 37.96
N GLN A 382 45.46 56.47 37.78
CA GLN A 382 45.87 57.64 38.58
C GLN A 382 45.46 58.98 37.97
N LEU A 383 45.24 59.03 36.64
CA LEU A 383 44.45 60.08 36.00
C LEU A 383 43.06 60.08 36.57
#